data_AF-A0A972C2Y3-F1
#
_entry.id   AF-A0A972C2Y3-F1
#
_cell.length_a   1.000
_cell.length_b   1.000
_cell.length_c   1.000
_cell.angle_alpha   90.00
_cell.angle_beta   90.00
_cell.angle_gamma   90.00
#
_symmetry.space_group_name_H-M   'P 1'
#
loop_
_entity.id
_entity.type
_entity.pdbx_description
1 polymer ?
#
loop_
_entity_poly.entity_id
_entity_poly.type
_entity_poly.pdbx_seq_one_letter_code
_entity_poly.pdbx_strand_id
1 'polypeptide(L)'
;MRQLVAEFDRNLPCYRYNLLGVISYPMRLGLARRNHFFCSQFVSYVLTKAGVWQAVPELTRPMDFFTLPQARVVYEGPIRGYPATRAE
;
A
#
# COMPACT_ATOMS: atom_id res chain seq x y z
N MET A 1 -9.53 1.08 9.56
CA MET A 1 -8.28 0.53 9.00
C MET A 1 -7.89 -0.83 9.57
N ARG A 2 -7.68 -0.99 10.89
CA ARG A 2 -7.26 -2.29 11.48
C ARG A 2 -8.16 -3.47 11.11
N GLN A 3 -9.48 -3.28 11.13
CA GLN A 3 -10.45 -4.32 10.73
C GLN A 3 -10.31 -4.74 9.26
N LEU A 4 -10.07 -3.78 8.36
CA LEU A 4 -9.89 -4.04 6.94
C LEU A 4 -8.60 -4.82 6.71
N VAL A 5 -7.48 -4.42 7.32
CA VAL A 5 -6.21 -5.17 7.24
C VAL A 5 -6.38 -6.58 7.80
N ALA A 6 -7.05 -6.74 8.94
CA ALA A 6 -7.33 -8.05 9.51
C ALA A 6 -8.21 -8.93 8.59
N GLU A 7 -9.08 -8.34 7.78
CA GLU A 7 -9.84 -9.06 6.75
C GLU A 7 -8.93 -9.57 5.63
N PHE A 8 -7.97 -8.75 5.19
CA PHE A 8 -6.93 -9.19 4.25
C PHE A 8 -6.11 -10.34 4.83
N ASP A 9 -5.71 -10.27 6.10
CA ASP A 9 -4.94 -11.32 6.76
C ASP A 9 -5.74 -12.63 6.88
N ARG A 10 -7.02 -12.55 7.26
CA ARG A 10 -7.90 -13.73 7.34
C ARG A 10 -8.12 -14.40 5.98
N ASN A 11 -8.08 -13.63 4.90
CA ASN A 11 -8.31 -14.10 3.54
C ASN A 11 -7.02 -14.10 2.70
N LEU A 12 -5.83 -14.13 3.33
CA LEU A 12 -4.53 -14.05 2.65
C LEU A 12 -4.39 -15.04 1.47
N PRO A 13 -4.88 -16.31 1.55
CA PRO A 13 -4.80 -17.25 0.42
C PRO A 13 -5.57 -16.79 -0.83
N CYS A 14 -6.55 -15.91 -0.69
CA CYS A 14 -7.35 -15.38 -1.79
C CYS A 14 -6.66 -14.24 -2.54
N TYR A 15 -5.60 -13.66 -1.97
CA TYR A 15 -4.87 -12.53 -2.54
C TYR A 15 -3.54 -12.97 -3.16
N ARG A 16 -3.16 -12.32 -4.26
CA ARG A 16 -1.87 -12.57 -4.93
C ARG A 16 -1.16 -11.26 -5.22
N TYR A 17 0.15 -11.33 -5.40
CA TYR A 17 0.91 -10.15 -5.80
C TYR A 17 0.63 -9.80 -7.27
N ASN A 18 0.34 -8.53 -7.56
CA ASN A 18 0.13 -8.04 -8.93
C ASN A 18 1.48 -7.74 -9.62
N LEU A 19 2.28 -8.77 -9.89
CA LEU A 19 3.61 -8.60 -10.52
C LEU A 19 3.51 -7.99 -11.93
N LEU A 20 2.45 -8.33 -12.68
CA LEU A 20 2.15 -7.73 -13.98
C LEU A 20 1.82 -6.24 -13.85
N GLY A 21 1.13 -5.84 -12.78
CA GLY A 21 0.92 -4.42 -12.44
C GLY A 21 2.24 -3.66 -12.22
N VAL A 22 3.22 -4.28 -11.57
CA VAL A 22 4.55 -3.69 -11.37
C VAL A 22 5.29 -3.48 -12.70
N ILE A 23 5.27 -4.48 -13.59
CA ILE A 23 5.96 -4.42 -14.90
C ILE A 23 5.25 -3.46 -15.85
N SER A 24 3.92 -3.34 -15.78
CA SER A 24 3.13 -2.43 -16.62
C SER A 24 3.02 -1.00 -16.07
N TYR A 25 3.50 -0.75 -14.86
CA TYR A 25 3.51 0.56 -14.23
C TYR A 25 4.16 1.68 -15.08
N PRO A 26 5.35 1.51 -15.69
CA PRO A 26 5.93 2.53 -16.58
C PRO A 26 5.05 2.85 -17.79
N MET A 27 4.18 1.93 -18.21
CA MET A 27 3.23 2.12 -19.30
C MET A 27 1.91 2.79 -18.86
N ARG A 28 1.74 3.09 -17.56
CA ARG A 28 0.53 3.72 -16.96
C ARG A 28 -0.79 3.02 -17.29
N LEU A 29 -0.76 1.70 -17.54
CA LEU A 29 -1.93 0.95 -17.99
C LEU A 29 -2.96 0.69 -16.87
N GLY A 30 -2.62 0.93 -15.60
CA GLY A 30 -3.56 0.81 -14.48
C GLY A 30 -4.22 -0.57 -14.36
N LEU A 31 -3.47 -1.65 -14.66
CA LEU A 31 -4.02 -2.99 -14.72
C LEU A 31 -4.43 -3.51 -13.32
N ALA A 32 -5.68 -3.28 -12.95
CA ALA A 32 -6.33 -3.91 -11.81
C ALA A 32 -6.72 -5.34 -12.16
N ARG A 33 -6.40 -6.30 -11.27
CA ARG A 33 -6.98 -7.64 -11.29
C ARG A 33 -7.59 -7.92 -9.92
N ARG A 34 -8.75 -8.55 -9.90
CA ARG A 34 -9.44 -8.88 -8.64
C ARG A 34 -8.50 -9.66 -7.73
N ASN A 35 -8.45 -9.25 -6.46
CA ASN A 35 -7.59 -9.82 -5.41
C ASN A 35 -6.08 -9.80 -5.72
N HIS A 36 -5.63 -9.02 -6.69
CA HIS A 36 -4.20 -8.86 -6.98
C HIS A 36 -3.78 -7.45 -6.64
N PHE A 37 -2.81 -7.32 -5.74
CA PHE A 37 -2.28 -6.03 -5.30
C PHE A 37 -0.76 -6.02 -5.37
N PHE A 38 -0.17 -4.93 -5.83
CA PHE A 38 1.24 -4.62 -5.54
C PHE A 38 1.34 -3.68 -4.33
N CYS A 39 2.56 -3.45 -3.82
CA CYS A 39 2.78 -2.82 -2.52
C CYS A 39 2.03 -1.48 -2.32
N SER A 40 2.21 -0.51 -3.21
CA SER A 40 1.53 0.79 -3.10
C SER A 40 0.05 0.73 -3.47
N GLN A 41 -0.38 -0.18 -4.37
CA GLN A 41 -1.80 -0.38 -4.66
C GLN A 41 -2.58 -0.84 -3.44
N PHE A 42 -2.03 -1.79 -2.66
CA PHE A 42 -2.64 -2.26 -1.42
C PHE A 42 -2.78 -1.13 -0.40
N VAL A 43 -1.70 -0.40 -0.13
CA VAL A 43 -1.71 0.72 0.83
C VAL A 43 -2.69 1.80 0.39
N SER A 44 -2.68 2.16 -0.91
CA SER A 44 -3.64 3.11 -1.48
C SER A 44 -5.08 2.65 -1.30
N TYR A 45 -5.39 1.38 -1.58
CA TYR A 45 -6.74 0.83 -1.41
C TYR A 45 -7.23 0.97 0.04
N VAL A 46 -6.39 0.59 1.01
CA VAL A 46 -6.71 0.66 2.45
C VAL A 46 -6.92 2.11 2.89
N LEU A 47 -6.05 3.03 2.48
CA LEU A 47 -6.14 4.45 2.84
C LEU A 47 -7.34 5.13 2.16
N THR A 48 -7.68 4.77 0.92
CA THR A 48 -8.89 5.25 0.24
C THR A 48 -10.14 4.78 0.97
N LYS A 49 -10.20 3.52 1.39
CA LYS A 49 -11.32 3.01 2.21
C LYS A 49 -11.44 3.69 3.58
N ALA A 50 -10.34 4.25 4.08
CA ALA A 50 -10.32 5.02 5.31
C ALA A 50 -10.63 6.51 5.12
N GLY A 51 -10.80 6.99 3.88
CA GLY A 51 -11.09 8.39 3.57
C GLY A 51 -9.89 9.33 3.67
N VAL A 52 -8.67 8.81 3.81
CA VAL A 52 -7.44 9.62 3.99
C VAL A 52 -6.59 9.72 2.73
N TRP A 53 -6.98 9.06 1.64
CA TRP A 53 -6.24 9.05 0.38
C TRP A 53 -7.19 9.08 -0.82
N GLN A 54 -6.94 10.00 -1.76
CA GLN A 54 -7.81 10.27 -2.91
C GLN A 54 -7.02 10.13 -4.23
N ALA A 55 -6.57 8.91 -4.52
CA ALA A 55 -5.97 8.57 -5.81
C ALA A 55 -6.42 7.18 -6.29
N VAL A 56 -6.17 6.89 -7.57
CA VAL A 56 -6.44 5.57 -8.17
C VAL A 56 -5.38 4.58 -7.64
N PRO A 57 -5.77 3.50 -6.93
CA PRO A 57 -4.81 2.58 -6.32
C PRO A 57 -3.79 1.99 -7.29
N GLU A 58 -4.22 1.63 -8.49
CA GLU A 58 -3.40 1.01 -9.54
C GLU A 58 -2.33 1.96 -10.10
N LEU A 59 -2.47 3.26 -9.87
CA LEU A 59 -1.56 4.29 -10.38
C LEU A 59 -0.70 4.90 -9.27
N THR A 60 -0.98 4.56 -8.01
CA THR A 60 -0.30 5.13 -6.83
C THR A 60 1.13 4.59 -6.70
N ARG A 61 2.10 5.50 -6.60
CA ARG A 61 3.52 5.21 -6.31
C ARG A 61 3.75 5.20 -4.81
N PRO A 62 4.75 4.45 -4.32
CA PRO A 62 5.20 4.57 -2.94
C PRO A 62 5.55 6.01 -2.54
N MET A 63 6.16 6.76 -3.46
CA MET A 63 6.55 8.17 -3.24
C MET A 63 5.35 9.11 -3.10
N ASP A 64 4.19 8.76 -3.66
CA ASP A 64 3.02 9.64 -3.61
C ASP A 64 2.53 9.81 -2.16
N PHE A 65 2.73 8.80 -1.30
CA PHE A 65 2.33 8.87 0.11
C PHE A 65 3.01 9.99 0.90
N PHE A 66 4.16 10.50 0.44
CA PHE A 66 4.81 11.66 1.06
C PHE A 66 4.03 12.97 0.87
N THR A 67 3.06 13.00 -0.06
CA THR A 67 2.20 14.18 -0.28
C THR A 67 1.02 14.26 0.69
N LEU A 68 0.84 13.27 1.57
CA LEU A 68 -0.21 13.27 2.59
C LEU A 68 -0.05 14.48 3.51
N PRO A 69 -1.04 15.41 3.58
CA PRO A 69 -0.91 16.68 4.30
C PRO A 69 -0.62 16.53 5.80
N GLN A 70 -1.06 15.42 6.40
CA GLN A 70 -0.93 15.13 7.83
C GLN A 70 0.08 14.01 8.12
N ALA A 71 0.92 13.65 7.15
CA ALA A 71 1.99 12.68 7.37
C ALA A 71 3.21 13.36 7.99
N ARG A 72 3.88 12.63 8.89
CA ARG A 72 5.20 13.00 9.41
C ARG A 72 6.15 11.84 9.22
N VAL A 73 7.39 12.13 8.82
CA VAL A 73 8.45 11.13 8.77
C VAL A 73 8.84 10.79 10.21
N VAL A 74 8.59 9.55 10.63
CA VAL A 74 8.97 9.07 11.98
C VAL A 74 10.31 8.33 11.97
N TYR A 75 10.82 8.01 10.78
CA TYR A 75 12.11 7.35 10.58
C TYR A 75 12.59 7.56 9.14
N GLU A 76 13.89 7.76 8.98
CA GLU A 76 14.58 7.82 7.69
C GLU A 76 15.90 7.05 7.79
N GLY A 77 16.15 6.17 6.81
CA GLY A 77 17.32 5.29 6.81
C GLY A 77 16.98 3.85 6.38
N PRO A 78 17.97 2.94 6.40
CA PRO A 78 17.75 1.53 6.06
C PRO A 78 16.79 0.85 7.04
N ILE A 79 15.82 0.08 6.56
CA ILE A 79 14.82 -0.60 7.43
C ILE A 79 15.44 -1.47 8.54
N ARG A 80 16.64 -2.02 8.33
CA ARG A 80 17.38 -2.79 9.35
C ARG A 80 17.79 -1.94 10.56
N GLY A 81 17.92 -0.63 10.38
CA GLY A 81 18.20 0.34 11.44
C GLY A 81 16.94 0.96 12.04
N TYR A 82 15.73 0.52 11.63
CA TYR A 82 14.50 0.96 12.28
C TYR A 82 14.52 0.45 13.73
N PRO A 83 14.41 1.33 14.75
CA PRO A 83 14.39 0.88 16.13
C PRO A 83 13.16 -0.01 16.29
N ALA A 84 13.40 -1.32 16.43
CA ALA A 84 12.34 -2.29 16.66
C ALA A 84 11.61 -1.87 17.93
N THR A 85 10.48 -1.21 17.76
CA THR A 85 9.62 -0.83 18.86
C THR A 85 9.01 -2.14 19.33
N ARG A 86 9.58 -2.75 20.39
CA ARG A 86 8.82 -3.69 21.21
C ARG A 86 7.66 -2.88 21.77
N ALA A 87 6.46 -3.13 21.29
CA ALA A 87 5.25 -2.70 21.96
C ALA A 87 5.14 -3.54 23.24
N GLU A 88 5.33 -2.90 24.38
CA GLU A 88 4.72 -3.31 25.66
C GLU A 88 3.22 -2.97 25.63
#